data_AF-A0A0L0AMP8-F1
#
_entry.id   AF-A0A0L0AMP8-F1
#
_cell.length_a   1.000
_cell.length_b   1.000
_cell.length_c   1.000
_cell.angle_alpha   90.00
_cell.angle_beta   90.00
_cell.angle_gamma   90.00
#
_symmetry.space_group_name_H-M   'P 1'
#
loop_
_entity.id
_entity.type
_entity.pdbx_description
1 polymer ?
#
loop_
_entity_poly.entity_id
_entity_poly.type
_entity_poly.pdbx_seq_one_letter_code
_entity_poly.pdbx_strand_id
1 'polypeptide(L)'
;MFRFIIAVLGSFMLMQSAFAEAPRPEIAQYVKGYTGGEGVQVWTLRIGPKEDNESLVQVVNVDNAMDKKIIRCKMQPASGGATSYKTEIDGKSWELLRVKDGSGELYLPGESSSTWVAYDRSLSQEGNAEHFLTDYLAQEGK
;
A
#
# COMPACT_ATOMS: atom_id res chain seq x y z
N MET A 1 34.26 9.66 63.02
CA MET A 1 34.96 9.97 61.75
C MET A 1 34.85 8.75 60.85
N PHE A 2 34.38 8.94 59.59
CA PHE A 2 34.57 8.08 58.40
C PHE A 2 34.15 6.59 58.48
N ARG A 3 33.47 5.95 57.52
CA ARG A 3 32.63 6.27 56.36
C ARG A 3 32.14 4.87 55.93
N PHE A 4 30.83 4.59 55.99
CA PHE A 4 30.27 3.34 55.44
C PHE A 4 30.31 3.42 53.91
N ILE A 5 31.10 2.58 53.25
CA ILE A 5 31.04 2.39 51.80
C ILE A 5 30.06 1.26 51.54
N ILE A 6 28.83 1.62 51.21
CA ILE A 6 27.84 0.70 50.65
C ILE A 6 28.13 0.62 49.15
N ALA A 7 28.68 -0.51 48.71
CA ALA A 7 28.78 -0.83 47.30
C ALA A 7 27.38 -1.22 46.78
N VAL A 8 26.66 -0.27 46.18
CA VAL A 8 25.42 -0.55 45.45
C VAL A 8 25.80 -1.12 44.09
N LEU A 9 25.80 -2.45 44.00
CA LEU A 9 25.90 -3.18 42.74
C LEU A 9 24.57 -3.00 41.99
N GLY A 10 24.47 -1.93 41.19
CA GLY A 10 23.31 -1.69 40.33
C GLY A 10 23.33 -2.65 39.14
N SER A 11 22.58 -3.75 39.23
CA SER A 11 22.22 -4.54 38.05
C SER A 11 21.37 -3.67 37.12
N PHE A 12 22.02 -3.07 36.12
CA PHE A 12 21.34 -2.46 35.00
C PHE A 12 20.74 -3.59 34.16
N MET A 13 19.48 -3.93 34.42
CA MET A 13 18.70 -4.80 33.55
C MET A 13 18.60 -4.08 32.20
N LEU A 14 19.38 -4.57 31.23
CA LEU A 14 19.21 -4.21 29.83
C LEU A 14 17.83 -4.72 29.41
N MET A 15 16.85 -3.82 29.48
CA MET A 15 15.52 -4.01 28.92
C MET A 15 15.71 -4.04 27.40
N GLN A 16 16.05 -5.21 26.86
CA GLN A 16 16.11 -5.43 25.42
C GLN A 16 14.70 -5.26 24.90
N SER A 17 14.41 -4.08 24.33
CA SER A 17 13.22 -3.87 23.51
C SER A 17 13.33 -4.81 22.32
N ALA A 18 12.74 -5.99 22.45
CA ALA A 18 12.42 -6.82 21.31
C ALA A 18 11.34 -6.08 20.52
N PHE A 19 11.78 -5.20 19.61
CA PHE A 19 10.96 -4.87 18.44
C PHE A 19 10.85 -6.18 17.67
N ALA A 20 9.82 -6.97 17.99
CA ALA A 20 9.43 -8.08 17.17
C ALA A 20 9.14 -7.48 15.79
N GLU A 21 10.02 -7.75 14.83
CA GLU A 21 9.78 -7.42 13.44
C GLU A 21 8.46 -8.07 13.07
N ALA A 22 7.43 -7.25 12.83
CA ALA A 22 6.12 -7.77 12.51
C ALA A 22 6.26 -8.69 11.29
N PRO A 23 5.64 -9.88 11.30
CA PRO A 23 5.80 -10.83 10.22
C PRO A 23 5.42 -10.15 8.90
N ARG A 24 6.33 -10.24 7.91
CA ARG A 24 6.13 -9.65 6.59
C ARG A 24 4.82 -10.22 6.00
N PRO A 25 3.86 -9.37 5.60
CA PRO A 25 2.58 -9.83 5.08
C PRO A 25 2.74 -10.72 3.85
N GLU A 26 1.90 -11.74 3.71
CA GLU A 26 1.76 -12.48 2.45
C GLU A 26 1.34 -11.52 1.33
N ILE A 27 1.83 -11.71 0.11
CA ILE A 27 1.43 -10.93 -1.06
C ILE A 27 1.08 -11.83 -2.25
N ALA A 28 0.45 -11.28 -3.29
CA ALA A 28 0.41 -11.97 -4.57
C ALA A 28 1.80 -12.08 -5.21
N GLN A 29 2.01 -13.12 -6.02
CA GLN A 29 3.28 -13.35 -6.72
C GLN A 29 3.59 -12.26 -7.76
N TYR A 30 2.55 -11.67 -8.36
CA TYR A 30 2.70 -10.71 -9.45
C TYR A 30 1.91 -9.44 -9.14
N VAL A 31 2.47 -8.31 -9.54
CA VAL A 31 1.73 -7.05 -9.61
C VAL A 31 0.87 -7.03 -10.88
N LYS A 32 -0.18 -6.22 -10.89
CA LYS A 32 -0.91 -5.88 -12.10
C LYS A 32 -0.70 -4.41 -12.41
N GLY A 33 -0.15 -4.11 -13.57
CA GLY A 33 0.03 -2.77 -14.11
C GLY A 33 -1.12 -2.39 -15.04
N TYR A 34 -1.52 -1.13 -14.97
CA TYR A 34 -2.49 -0.50 -15.85
C TYR A 34 -1.93 0.85 -16.32
N THR A 35 -2.18 1.20 -17.58
CA THR A 35 -1.79 2.48 -18.17
C THR A 35 -3.03 3.28 -18.56
N GLY A 36 -3.00 4.58 -18.30
CA GLY A 36 -4.02 5.54 -18.74
C GLY A 36 -3.47 6.53 -19.77
N GLY A 37 -4.29 7.54 -20.07
CA GLY A 37 -3.87 8.69 -20.87
C GLY A 37 -2.66 9.42 -20.26
N GLU A 38 -1.91 10.13 -21.09
CA GLU A 38 -0.81 11.01 -20.66
C GLU A 38 0.31 10.32 -19.86
N GLY A 39 0.40 8.99 -19.96
CA GLY A 39 1.41 8.19 -19.28
C GLY A 39 1.08 7.89 -17.81
N VAL A 40 -0.16 8.06 -17.38
CA VAL A 40 -0.62 7.63 -16.05
C VAL A 40 -0.40 6.13 -15.90
N GLN A 41 0.15 5.71 -14.76
CA GLN A 41 0.39 4.31 -14.44
C GLN A 41 -0.26 3.97 -13.10
N VAL A 42 -0.87 2.79 -13.02
CA VAL A 42 -1.45 2.24 -11.80
C VAL A 42 -0.95 0.82 -11.60
N TRP A 43 -0.40 0.51 -10.44
CA TRP A 43 -0.07 -0.86 -10.05
C TRP A 43 -0.93 -1.32 -8.90
N THR A 44 -1.33 -2.59 -8.93
CA THR A 44 -2.02 -3.24 -7.83
C THR A 44 -1.30 -4.51 -7.39
N LEU A 45 -1.29 -4.75 -6.08
CA LEU A 45 -0.70 -5.92 -5.46
C LEU A 45 -1.56 -6.38 -4.28
N ARG A 46 -2.11 -7.60 -4.33
CA ARG A 46 -2.79 -8.18 -3.16
C ARG A 46 -1.83 -8.24 -1.98
N ILE A 47 -2.29 -7.80 -0.82
CA ILE A 47 -1.60 -7.93 0.47
C ILE A 47 -2.50 -8.71 1.44
N GLY A 48 -1.89 -9.61 2.21
CA GLY A 48 -2.58 -10.52 3.11
C GLY A 48 -3.26 -11.71 2.41
N PRO A 49 -3.95 -12.55 3.21
CA PRO A 49 -4.80 -13.64 2.73
C PRO A 49 -5.82 -13.19 1.67
N LYS A 50 -6.25 -14.10 0.79
CA LYS A 50 -7.17 -13.74 -0.33
C LYS A 50 -8.54 -13.31 0.20
N GLU A 51 -8.99 -13.92 1.28
CA GLU A 51 -10.23 -13.68 2.00
C GLU A 51 -10.29 -12.28 2.62
N ASP A 52 -9.16 -11.67 2.92
CA ASP A 52 -9.10 -10.31 3.45
C ASP A 52 -9.44 -9.28 2.37
N ASN A 53 -9.33 -9.63 1.09
CA ASN A 53 -9.66 -8.73 -0.01
C ASN A 53 -8.93 -7.38 0.10
N GLU A 54 -7.64 -7.39 0.42
CA GLU A 54 -6.82 -6.18 0.49
C GLU A 54 -5.81 -6.14 -0.65
N SER A 55 -5.59 -4.93 -1.17
CA SER A 55 -4.60 -4.67 -2.20
C SER A 55 -3.90 -3.36 -1.93
N LEU A 56 -2.61 -3.32 -2.17
CA LEU A 56 -1.87 -2.09 -2.35
C LEU A 56 -2.16 -1.55 -3.75
N VAL A 57 -2.28 -0.23 -3.87
CA VAL A 57 -2.47 0.51 -5.11
C VAL A 57 -1.47 1.65 -5.15
N GLN A 58 -0.69 1.75 -6.22
CA GLN A 58 0.20 2.88 -6.47
C GLN A 58 -0.21 3.58 -7.76
N VAL A 59 -0.26 4.90 -7.73
CA VAL A 59 -0.54 5.74 -8.90
C VAL A 59 0.71 6.57 -9.20
N VAL A 60 1.11 6.65 -10.47
CA VAL A 60 2.29 7.41 -10.90
C VAL A 60 2.00 8.24 -12.14
N ASN A 61 2.73 9.35 -12.23
CA ASN A 61 2.68 10.32 -13.32
C ASN A 61 1.32 11.03 -13.36
N VAL A 62 0.88 11.49 -12.18
CA VAL A 62 -0.32 12.31 -12.00
C VAL A 62 0.06 13.61 -11.31
N ASP A 63 -0.58 14.72 -11.67
CA ASP A 63 -0.44 16.00 -10.95
C ASP A 63 -1.41 16.04 -9.76
N ASN A 64 -1.21 15.10 -8.83
CA ASN A 64 -2.07 14.90 -7.67
C ASN A 64 -1.25 14.49 -6.44
N ALA A 65 -1.77 14.77 -5.23
CA ALA A 65 -1.14 14.36 -3.97
C ALA A 65 -0.97 12.84 -3.81
N MET A 66 -1.62 12.04 -4.66
CA MET A 66 -1.49 10.58 -4.73
C MET A 66 -0.31 10.10 -5.58
N ASP A 67 0.40 10.97 -6.30
CA ASP A 67 1.56 10.57 -7.11
C ASP A 67 2.60 9.82 -6.26
N LYS A 68 2.98 8.65 -6.74
CA LYS A 68 3.95 7.69 -6.17
C LYS A 68 3.60 7.10 -4.81
N LYS A 69 2.49 7.50 -4.18
CA LYS A 69 2.05 6.92 -2.91
C LYS A 69 1.54 5.50 -3.10
N ILE A 70 1.90 4.61 -2.18
CA ILE A 70 1.36 3.26 -2.13
C ILE A 70 0.27 3.22 -1.07
N ILE A 71 -0.96 2.96 -1.50
CA ILE A 71 -2.16 3.09 -0.68
C ILE A 71 -2.74 1.70 -0.46
N ARG A 72 -3.01 1.35 0.79
CA ARG A 72 -3.78 0.14 1.09
C ARG A 72 -5.26 0.37 0.79
N CYS A 73 -5.85 -0.55 0.03
CA CYS A 73 -7.25 -0.51 -0.36
C CYS A 73 -7.96 -1.81 0.01
N LYS A 74 -9.23 -1.69 0.39
CA LYS A 74 -10.18 -2.79 0.46
C LYS A 74 -10.81 -3.01 -0.91
N MET A 75 -10.72 -4.24 -1.40
CA MET A 75 -11.40 -4.68 -2.62
C MET A 75 -12.85 -5.04 -2.30
N GLN A 76 -13.78 -4.48 -3.07
CA GLN A 76 -15.21 -4.73 -2.92
C GLN A 76 -15.87 -4.98 -4.29
N PRO A 77 -16.83 -5.90 -4.39
CA PRO A 77 -17.66 -6.00 -5.58
C PRO A 77 -18.38 -4.68 -5.87
N ALA A 78 -18.40 -4.29 -7.15
CA ALA A 78 -19.12 -3.13 -7.65
C ALA A 78 -20.09 -3.54 -8.76
N SER A 79 -20.96 -2.61 -9.15
CA SER A 79 -22.00 -2.84 -10.17
C SER A 79 -21.41 -3.39 -11.47
N GLY A 80 -22.13 -4.34 -12.09
CA GLY A 80 -21.75 -4.88 -13.40
C GLY A 80 -20.54 -5.82 -13.37
N GLY A 81 -20.17 -6.38 -12.21
CA GLY A 81 -19.06 -7.33 -12.06
C GLY A 81 -17.69 -6.67 -11.90
N ALA A 82 -17.65 -5.36 -11.69
CA ALA A 82 -16.41 -4.64 -11.42
C ALA A 82 -15.89 -4.92 -10.00
N THR A 83 -14.60 -4.71 -9.78
CA THR A 83 -13.97 -4.65 -8.47
C THR A 83 -13.59 -3.21 -8.17
N SER A 84 -14.09 -2.70 -7.05
CA SER A 84 -13.78 -1.40 -6.47
C SER A 84 -12.64 -1.52 -5.47
N TYR A 85 -11.65 -0.65 -5.55
CA TYR A 85 -10.54 -0.54 -4.61
C TYR A 85 -10.76 0.73 -3.81
N LYS A 86 -11.15 0.57 -2.55
CA LYS A 86 -11.50 1.69 -1.67
C LYS A 86 -10.47 1.89 -0.59
N THR A 87 -10.16 3.14 -0.30
CA THR A 87 -9.34 3.54 0.83
C THR A 87 -10.12 4.55 1.68
N GLU A 88 -9.53 4.99 2.79
CA GLU A 88 -10.07 6.07 3.61
C GLU A 88 -9.21 7.33 3.42
N ILE A 89 -9.87 8.45 3.14
CA ILE A 89 -9.24 9.76 3.01
C ILE A 89 -10.04 10.73 3.87
N ASP A 90 -9.37 11.37 4.83
CA ASP A 90 -9.99 12.28 5.79
C ASP A 90 -11.22 11.68 6.50
N GLY A 91 -11.15 10.40 6.88
CA GLY A 91 -12.24 9.68 7.56
C GLY A 91 -13.40 9.27 6.65
N LYS A 92 -13.28 9.44 5.33
CA LYS A 92 -14.31 9.10 4.34
C LYS A 92 -13.83 8.01 3.41
N SER A 93 -14.69 7.03 3.16
CA SER A 93 -14.42 6.00 2.15
C SER A 93 -14.35 6.64 0.76
N TRP A 94 -13.24 6.40 0.06
CA TRP A 94 -12.98 6.87 -1.29
C TRP A 94 -12.68 5.68 -2.19
N GLU A 95 -13.37 5.59 -3.33
CA GLU A 95 -13.00 4.64 -4.38
C GLU A 95 -11.85 5.22 -5.18
N LEU A 96 -10.68 4.60 -5.12
CA LEU A 96 -9.49 5.06 -5.85
C LEU A 96 -9.45 4.49 -7.26
N LEU A 97 -9.86 3.23 -7.42
CA LEU A 97 -9.79 2.50 -8.68
C LEU A 97 -11.00 1.57 -8.80
N ARG A 98 -11.59 1.49 -10.00
CA ARG A 98 -12.61 0.50 -10.34
C ARG A 98 -12.22 -0.23 -11.60
N VAL A 99 -12.02 -1.54 -11.52
CA VAL A 99 -11.59 -2.38 -12.66
C VAL A 99 -12.63 -3.43 -12.99
N LYS A 100 -12.88 -3.62 -14.29
CA LYS A 100 -13.67 -4.71 -14.87
C LYS A 100 -12.97 -5.23 -16.12
N ASP A 101 -12.81 -6.56 -16.21
CA ASP A 101 -12.33 -7.25 -17.41
C ASP A 101 -11.03 -6.65 -18.00
N GLY A 102 -10.10 -6.22 -17.12
CA GLY A 102 -8.80 -5.69 -17.53
C GLY A 102 -8.78 -4.20 -17.87
N SER A 103 -9.86 -3.46 -17.65
CA SER A 103 -9.89 -2.00 -17.83
C SER A 103 -10.71 -1.34 -16.74
N GLY A 104 -10.63 -0.01 -16.60
CA GLY A 104 -11.23 0.65 -15.46
C GLY A 104 -11.06 2.15 -15.43
N GLU A 105 -11.47 2.70 -14.30
CA GLU A 105 -11.45 4.13 -14.03
C GLU A 105 -10.64 4.37 -12.75
N LEU A 106 -9.70 5.30 -12.83
CA LEU A 106 -8.96 5.86 -11.70
C LEU A 106 -9.69 7.13 -11.25
N TYR A 107 -9.97 7.24 -9.95
CA TYR A 107 -10.65 8.38 -9.34
C TYR A 107 -9.72 9.05 -8.34
N LEU A 108 -9.13 10.17 -8.74
CA LEU A 108 -8.21 10.91 -7.90
C LEU A 108 -8.96 11.90 -6.99
N PRO A 109 -8.63 11.96 -5.69
CA PRO A 109 -9.23 12.92 -4.78
C PRO A 109 -8.98 14.35 -5.23
N GLY A 110 -10.02 15.18 -5.17
CA GLY A 110 -9.97 16.57 -5.61
C GLY A 110 -10.22 16.78 -7.11
N GLU A 111 -10.28 15.71 -7.91
CA GLU A 111 -10.59 15.78 -9.33
C GLU A 111 -12.06 15.44 -9.60
N SER A 112 -12.65 16.13 -10.58
CA SER A 112 -14.05 15.95 -10.97
C SER A 112 -14.25 14.87 -12.04
N SER A 113 -13.20 14.55 -12.80
CA SER A 113 -13.19 13.52 -13.84
C SER A 113 -12.40 12.28 -13.39
N SER A 114 -12.78 11.12 -13.90
CA SER A 114 -11.96 9.92 -13.80
C SER A 114 -10.99 9.81 -14.97
N THR A 115 -9.93 9.04 -14.78
CA THR A 115 -8.98 8.67 -15.82
C THR A 115 -9.17 7.21 -16.21
N TRP A 116 -9.48 6.96 -17.48
CA TRP A 116 -9.54 5.59 -17.99
C TRP A 116 -8.17 4.94 -17.97
N VAL A 117 -8.11 3.71 -17.47
CA VAL A 117 -6.91 2.88 -17.42
C VAL A 117 -7.19 1.49 -17.98
N ALA A 118 -6.20 0.90 -18.63
CA ALA A 118 -6.28 -0.46 -19.19
C ALA A 118 -5.07 -1.27 -18.78
N TYR A 119 -5.26 -2.58 -18.61
CA TYR A 119 -4.22 -3.51 -18.22
C TYR A 119 -3.07 -3.47 -19.23
N ASP A 120 -1.86 -3.33 -18.72
CA ASP A 120 -0.65 -3.34 -19.50
C ASP A 120 0.23 -4.51 -19.03
N ARG A 121 0.49 -5.43 -19.96
CA ARG A 121 1.31 -6.61 -19.71
C ARG A 121 2.78 -6.25 -19.49
N SER A 122 3.35 -5.30 -20.25
CA SER A 122 4.74 -4.87 -20.09
C SER A 122 4.93 -4.27 -18.71
N LEU A 123 4.06 -3.33 -18.35
CA LEU A 123 4.09 -2.66 -17.05
C LEU A 123 3.93 -3.65 -15.88
N SER A 124 3.09 -4.68 -16.05
CA SER A 124 2.93 -5.75 -15.06
C SER A 124 4.17 -6.62 -14.90
N GLN A 125 4.94 -6.83 -15.97
CA GLN A 125 6.15 -7.65 -15.96
C GLN A 125 7.36 -6.89 -15.44
N GLU A 126 7.38 -5.56 -15.56
CA GLU A 126 8.41 -4.69 -15.01
C GLU A 126 8.34 -4.61 -13.48
N GLY A 127 7.14 -4.72 -12.90
CA GLY A 127 6.96 -4.59 -11.47
C GLY A 127 7.44 -5.81 -10.67
N ASN A 128 8.03 -5.53 -9.51
CA ASN A 128 8.51 -6.54 -8.56
C ASN A 128 7.65 -6.49 -7.29
N ALA A 129 6.91 -7.57 -7.01
CA ALA A 129 5.97 -7.64 -5.89
C ALA A 129 6.64 -7.43 -4.52
N GLU A 130 7.84 -7.98 -4.33
CA GLU A 130 8.58 -7.83 -3.06
C GLU A 130 9.14 -6.43 -2.89
N HIS A 131 9.63 -5.80 -3.96
CA HIS A 131 10.06 -4.40 -3.91
C HIS A 131 8.88 -3.49 -3.58
N PHE A 132 7.74 -3.72 -4.22
CA PHE A 132 6.50 -2.97 -3.99
C PHE A 132 6.04 -3.04 -2.52
N LEU A 133 6.05 -4.24 -1.93
CA LEU A 133 5.73 -4.40 -0.51
C LEU A 133 6.74 -3.70 0.39
N THR A 134 8.04 -3.78 0.06
CA THR A 134 9.09 -3.08 0.83
C THR A 134 8.90 -1.58 0.80
N ASP A 135 8.59 -0.99 -0.36
CA ASP A 135 8.32 0.44 -0.50
C ASP A 135 7.10 0.87 0.34
N TYR A 136 6.04 0.04 0.36
CA TYR A 136 4.86 0.29 1.19
C TYR A 136 5.20 0.27 2.69
N LEU A 137 5.91 -0.75 3.16
CA LEU A 137 6.29 -0.85 4.58
C LEU A 137 7.22 0.30 4.99
N ALA A 138 8.13 0.71 4.11
CA ALA A 138 9.01 1.85 4.33
C ALA A 138 8.26 3.20 4.33
N GLN A 139 7.11 3.28 3.66
CA GLN A 139 6.22 4.45 3.70
C GLN A 139 5.46 4.51 5.04
N GLU A 140 4.90 3.41 5.52
CA GLU A 140 4.11 3.35 6.78
C GLU A 140 4.97 3.59 8.03
N GLY A 141 6.26 3.29 7.98
CA GLY A 141 7.19 3.51 9.09
C GLY A 141 7.67 4.96 9.26
N LYS A 142 7.18 5.90 8.43
CA LYS A 142 7.55 7.33 8.47
C LYS A 142 6.44 8.15 9.13
#